data_AF-A0A943G499-F1
#
_entry.id   AF-A0A943G499-F1
#
_cell.length_a   1.000
_cell.length_b   1.000
_cell.length_c   1.000
_cell.angle_alpha   90.00
_cell.angle_beta   90.00
_cell.angle_gamma   90.00
#
_symmetry.space_group_name_H-M   'P 1'
#
loop_
_entity.id
_entity.type
_entity.pdbx_description
1 polymer ?
#
loop_
_entity_poly.entity_id
_entity_poly.type
_entity_poly.pdbx_seq_one_letter_code
_entity_poly.pdbx_strand_id
1 'polypeptide(L)'
;MTVEDYIIELKSSLRSFDKRDLIDEVSIYKWVEIALKKFGGDITMRKEAVVDVKRGQARMPGDYFDLILAFKCDFKGYEVPEGDKVIPELQNTIAWKERTERSYRWCSCDECCKDECEKVIVEKFYINVHDRDHEVRCYYDRPIMLGLAKPMLRDSCLSKCRNKVIKDSPYEINIVNGFLYANFDGPIYMQYRSLPFDGESNIIIPDTPQGLVLDYVDNFVKMRFFEELMYNAEAQGAADLFKLYAQQDLVKLKNAKTELKMMGMTLKGMYEPLRRRRAEFEIYAKAYPVIDNILKLV
;
A
#
# COMPACT_ATOMS: atom_id res chain seq x y z
N MET A 1 -14.33 -4.03 -11.13
CA MET A 1 -14.06 -4.40 -12.56
C MET A 1 -12.57 -4.74 -12.78
N THR A 2 -12.23 -5.76 -13.58
CA THR A 2 -10.82 -6.06 -13.93
C THR A 2 -10.30 -5.13 -15.04
N VAL A 3 -8.96 -4.98 -15.18
CA VAL A 3 -8.40 -4.17 -16.28
C VAL A 3 -8.66 -4.79 -17.66
N GLU A 4 -8.71 -6.13 -17.74
CA GLU A 4 -9.04 -6.83 -18.99
C GLU A 4 -10.45 -6.49 -19.47
N ASP A 5 -11.44 -6.57 -18.58
CA ASP A 5 -12.82 -6.18 -18.87
C ASP A 5 -12.89 -4.71 -19.30
N TYR A 6 -12.15 -3.84 -18.61
CA TYR A 6 -12.07 -2.43 -18.96
C TYR A 6 -11.50 -2.18 -20.36
N ILE A 7 -10.45 -2.91 -20.76
CA ILE A 7 -9.87 -2.79 -22.10
C ILE A 7 -10.91 -3.17 -23.16
N ILE A 8 -11.71 -4.22 -22.92
CA ILE A 8 -12.78 -4.64 -23.83
C ILE A 8 -13.83 -3.53 -23.97
N GLU A 9 -14.27 -2.93 -22.86
CA GLU A 9 -15.20 -1.79 -22.89
C GLU A 9 -14.62 -0.58 -23.63
N LEU A 10 -13.34 -0.28 -23.41
CA LEU A 10 -12.66 0.83 -24.05
C LEU A 10 -12.57 0.62 -25.57
N LYS A 11 -12.19 -0.58 -26.03
CA LYS A 11 -12.19 -0.94 -27.46
C LYS A 11 -13.59 -0.83 -28.07
N SER A 12 -14.62 -1.26 -27.34
CA SER A 12 -16.01 -1.11 -27.76
C SER A 12 -16.45 0.36 -27.86
N SER A 13 -15.89 1.25 -27.04
CA SER A 13 -16.16 2.70 -27.12
C SER A 13 -15.37 3.40 -28.24
N LEU A 14 -14.14 2.94 -28.53
CA LEU A 14 -13.21 3.51 -29.51
C LEU A 14 -13.07 2.63 -30.76
N ARG A 15 -14.18 2.07 -31.25
CA ARG A 15 -14.19 1.08 -32.35
C ARG A 15 -13.47 1.52 -33.62
N SER A 16 -13.50 2.82 -33.92
CA SER A 16 -12.82 3.37 -35.11
C SER A 16 -11.31 3.31 -35.01
N PHE A 17 -10.77 3.42 -33.79
CA PHE A 17 -9.34 3.39 -33.51
C PHE A 17 -8.85 1.95 -33.32
N ASP A 18 -9.67 1.09 -32.73
CA ASP A 18 -9.42 -0.35 -32.61
C ASP A 18 -9.28 -1.01 -33.99
N LYS A 19 -10.17 -0.68 -34.94
CA LYS A 19 -10.09 -1.14 -36.34
C LYS A 19 -8.80 -0.72 -37.08
N ARG A 20 -8.08 0.27 -36.55
CA ARG A 20 -6.82 0.76 -37.10
C ARG A 20 -5.60 0.24 -36.34
N ASP A 21 -5.81 -0.65 -35.37
CA ASP A 21 -4.79 -1.21 -34.48
C ASP A 21 -3.96 -0.13 -33.76
N LEU A 22 -4.58 1.01 -33.43
CA LEU A 22 -3.92 2.15 -32.75
C LEU A 22 -3.95 2.02 -31.22
N ILE A 23 -4.61 0.99 -30.68
CA ILE A 23 -4.79 0.82 -29.24
C ILE A 23 -3.73 -0.15 -28.71
N ASP A 24 -2.72 0.39 -28.03
CA ASP A 24 -1.72 -0.43 -27.32
C ASP A 24 -2.20 -0.81 -25.90
N GLU A 25 -2.54 -2.09 -25.73
CA GLU A 25 -3.00 -2.64 -24.46
C GLU A 25 -1.96 -2.49 -23.34
N VAL A 26 -0.67 -2.68 -23.65
CA VAL A 26 0.41 -2.64 -22.65
C VAL A 26 0.53 -1.24 -22.04
N SER A 27 0.33 -0.20 -22.86
CA SER A 27 0.34 1.19 -22.41
C SER A 27 -0.91 1.51 -21.58
N ILE A 28 -2.08 0.96 -21.92
CA ILE A 28 -3.30 1.11 -21.12
C ILE A 28 -3.13 0.56 -19.71
N TYR A 29 -2.55 -0.65 -19.56
CA TYR A 29 -2.26 -1.22 -18.24
C TYR A 29 -1.45 -0.26 -17.36
N LYS A 30 -0.38 0.32 -17.92
CA LYS A 30 0.46 1.29 -17.21
C LYS A 30 -0.31 2.55 -16.85
N TRP A 31 -1.17 3.06 -17.74
CA TRP A 31 -1.96 4.27 -17.45
C TRP A 31 -3.00 4.05 -16.38
N VAL A 32 -3.67 2.88 -16.37
CA VAL A 32 -4.61 2.50 -15.30
C VAL A 32 -3.87 2.41 -13.97
N GLU A 33 -2.70 1.78 -13.93
CA GLU A 33 -1.87 1.71 -12.72
C GLU A 33 -1.50 3.12 -12.22
N ILE A 34 -1.05 4.02 -13.10
CA ILE A 34 -0.72 5.41 -12.76
C ILE A 34 -1.96 6.16 -12.24
N ALA A 35 -3.13 5.96 -12.86
CA ALA A 35 -4.38 6.58 -12.42
C ALA A 35 -4.75 6.14 -11.00
N LEU A 36 -4.70 4.85 -10.72
CA LEU A 36 -5.02 4.28 -9.41
C LEU A 36 -4.05 4.76 -8.32
N LYS A 37 -2.75 4.85 -8.65
CA LYS A 37 -1.73 5.39 -7.73
C LYS A 37 -2.02 6.83 -7.26
N LYS A 38 -2.75 7.65 -8.03
CA LYS A 38 -3.12 9.02 -7.63
C LYS A 38 -4.13 9.10 -6.48
N PHE A 39 -4.89 8.04 -6.24
CA PHE A 39 -5.80 7.93 -5.10
C PHE A 39 -5.09 7.54 -3.81
N GLY A 40 -3.92 6.88 -3.92
CA GLY A 40 -3.08 6.54 -2.80
C GLY A 40 -3.81 5.71 -1.74
N GLY A 41 -3.72 6.15 -0.48
CA GLY A 41 -4.22 5.42 0.69
C GLY A 41 -5.73 5.16 0.73
N ASP A 42 -6.53 5.85 -0.09
CA ASP A 42 -8.00 5.77 -0.06
C ASP A 42 -8.53 4.46 -0.71
N ILE A 43 -7.76 3.86 -1.63
CA ILE A 43 -8.15 2.62 -2.36
C ILE A 43 -7.36 1.40 -1.85
N THR A 44 -6.24 1.62 -1.19
CA THR A 44 -5.32 0.54 -0.80
C THR A 44 -5.81 -0.24 0.41
N MET A 45 -5.54 -1.54 0.42
CA MET A 45 -5.78 -2.41 1.56
C MET A 45 -4.50 -2.54 2.41
N ARG A 46 -4.64 -2.72 3.72
CA ARG A 46 -3.49 -3.01 4.59
C ARG A 46 -3.22 -4.51 4.54
N LYS A 47 -1.97 -4.88 4.21
CA LYS A 47 -1.48 -6.25 4.22
C LYS A 47 -0.20 -6.35 5.04
N GLU A 48 0.09 -7.57 5.46
CA GLU A 48 1.27 -7.87 6.28
C GLU A 48 2.08 -9.00 5.64
N ALA A 49 3.39 -8.81 5.55
CA ALA A 49 4.32 -9.79 5.01
C ALA A 49 5.55 -9.90 5.91
N VAL A 50 6.19 -11.07 5.88
CA VAL A 50 7.57 -11.23 6.36
C VAL A 50 8.41 -11.45 5.12
N VAL A 51 9.48 -10.67 4.99
CA VAL A 51 10.39 -10.75 3.87
C VAL A 51 11.78 -11.03 4.41
N ASP A 52 12.38 -12.13 3.92
CA ASP A 52 13.72 -12.51 4.30
C ASP A 52 14.75 -11.74 3.47
N VAL A 53 15.55 -10.91 4.15
CA VAL A 53 16.67 -10.22 3.53
C VAL A 53 17.87 -11.16 3.47
N LYS A 54 18.35 -11.42 2.25
CA LYS A 54 19.55 -12.21 1.99
C LYS A 54 20.55 -11.35 1.21
N ARG A 55 21.78 -11.23 1.73
CA ARG A 55 22.84 -10.38 1.15
C ARG A 55 22.42 -8.90 1.09
N GLY A 56 21.71 -8.42 2.11
CA GLY A 56 21.22 -7.05 2.21
C GLY A 56 20.16 -6.66 1.16
N GLN A 57 19.53 -7.64 0.51
CA GLN A 57 18.47 -7.44 -0.48
C GLN A 57 17.30 -8.40 -0.25
N ALA A 58 16.10 -7.92 -0.53
CA ALA A 58 14.85 -8.65 -0.41
C ALA A 58 13.91 -8.24 -1.55
N ARG A 59 13.16 -9.19 -2.12
CA ARG A 59 12.12 -8.88 -3.11
C ARG A 59 10.84 -8.51 -2.37
N MET A 60 10.26 -7.36 -2.69
CA MET A 60 8.98 -6.95 -2.12
C MET A 60 7.83 -7.80 -2.69
N PRO A 61 6.73 -7.94 -1.93
CA PRO A 61 5.48 -8.46 -2.48
C PRO A 61 5.09 -7.70 -3.75
N GLY A 62 4.62 -8.41 -4.78
CA GLY A 62 4.30 -7.81 -6.08
C GLY A 62 3.20 -6.75 -6.03
N ASP A 63 2.36 -6.81 -5.00
CA ASP A 63 1.26 -5.89 -4.74
C ASP A 63 1.63 -4.71 -3.85
N TYR A 64 2.91 -4.54 -3.49
CA TYR A 64 3.40 -3.46 -2.65
C TYR A 64 3.19 -2.08 -3.29
N PHE A 65 2.53 -1.17 -2.56
CA PHE A 65 2.40 0.23 -2.94
C PHE A 65 3.15 1.18 -2.00
N ASP A 66 2.90 1.10 -0.69
CA ASP A 66 3.46 2.03 0.29
C ASP A 66 3.69 1.33 1.63
N LEU A 67 4.74 1.71 2.36
CA LEU A 67 5.08 1.08 3.64
C LEU A 67 4.36 1.79 4.78
N ILE A 68 3.73 1.02 5.68
CA ILE A 68 3.13 1.55 6.91
C ILE A 68 4.11 1.43 8.07
N LEU A 69 4.64 0.23 8.28
CA LEU A 69 5.61 -0.06 9.34
C LEU A 69 6.47 -1.26 8.96
N ALA A 70 7.68 -1.31 9.50
CA ALA A 70 8.56 -2.46 9.37
C ALA A 70 9.32 -2.69 10.67
N PHE A 71 9.52 -3.96 11.01
CA PHE A 71 10.27 -4.44 12.16
C PHE A 71 11.29 -5.48 11.69
N LYS A 72 12.53 -5.32 12.13
CA LYS A 72 13.48 -6.43 12.12
C LYS A 72 13.11 -7.37 13.25
N CYS A 73 13.09 -8.66 12.98
CA CYS A 73 12.83 -9.67 13.99
C CYS A 73 13.89 -10.77 13.92
N ASP A 74 14.06 -11.51 15.02
CA ASP A 74 14.88 -12.71 15.05
C ASP A 74 13.94 -13.93 14.99
N PHE A 75 14.29 -14.93 14.17
CA PHE A 75 13.52 -16.19 14.09
C PHE A 75 13.76 -17.02 15.34
N LYS A 76 12.70 -17.32 16.10
CA LYS A 76 12.78 -18.10 17.35
C LYS A 76 12.63 -19.61 17.08
N GLY A 77 11.70 -19.97 16.20
CA GLY A 77 11.40 -21.37 15.89
C GLY A 77 10.04 -21.52 15.20
N TYR A 78 9.71 -22.77 14.85
CA TYR A 78 8.41 -23.13 14.30
C TYR A 78 7.77 -24.25 15.11
N GLU A 79 6.45 -24.27 15.16
CA GLU A 79 5.64 -25.31 15.80
C GLU A 79 4.63 -25.85 14.79
N VAL A 80 4.54 -27.18 14.70
CA VAL A 80 3.47 -27.86 13.96
C VAL A 80 2.50 -28.40 15.00
N PRO A 81 1.25 -27.88 15.11
CA PRO A 81 0.31 -28.25 16.17
C PRO A 81 -0.01 -29.75 16.22
N GLU A 82 0.11 -30.45 15.09
CA GLU A 82 -0.17 -31.89 14.98
C GLU A 82 1.02 -32.79 15.31
N GLY A 83 2.19 -32.23 15.65
CA GLY A 83 3.37 -33.00 16.08
C GLY A 83 4.06 -33.82 14.99
N ASP A 84 3.53 -33.83 13.76
CA ASP A 84 4.13 -34.50 12.63
C ASP A 84 5.41 -33.77 12.17
N LYS A 85 6.49 -34.53 11.97
CA LYS A 85 7.74 -34.03 11.41
C LYS A 85 7.54 -33.80 9.91
N VAL A 86 6.93 -32.68 9.55
CA VAL A 86 6.80 -32.25 8.16
C VAL A 86 8.19 -31.86 7.66
N ILE A 87 8.80 -32.72 6.85
CA ILE A 87 9.94 -32.35 6.00
C ILE A 87 9.31 -31.76 4.73
N PRO A 88 9.48 -30.45 4.44
CA PRO A 88 8.88 -29.86 3.26
C PRO A 88 9.55 -30.45 2.02
N GLU A 89 8.85 -31.34 1.32
CA GLU A 89 9.18 -31.66 -0.07
C GLU A 89 8.90 -30.39 -0.88
N LEU A 90 9.98 -29.79 -1.41
CA LEU A 90 10.04 -28.45 -1.99
C LEU A 90 9.06 -28.11 -3.13
N GLN A 91 8.21 -29.04 -3.57
CA GLN A 91 7.61 -28.98 -4.90
C GLN A 91 6.12 -28.62 -4.95
N ASN A 92 5.30 -28.82 -3.90
CA ASN A 92 3.83 -28.75 -4.04
C ASN A 92 3.07 -27.97 -2.94
N THR A 93 3.47 -26.75 -2.57
CA THR A 93 2.75 -25.98 -1.53
C THR A 93 1.99 -24.77 -2.08
N ILE A 94 0.65 -24.83 -2.03
CA ILE A 94 -0.21 -23.64 -2.03
C ILE A 94 -0.35 -23.20 -0.56
N ALA A 95 0.20 -22.03 -0.22
CA ALA A 95 0.22 -21.52 1.15
C ALA A 95 -0.89 -20.50 1.38
N TRP A 96 -1.87 -20.85 2.21
CA TRP A 96 -2.80 -19.87 2.80
C TRP A 96 -2.18 -19.27 4.07
N LYS A 97 -2.43 -17.99 4.36
CA LYS A 97 -1.75 -17.25 5.43
C LYS A 97 -2.76 -16.50 6.29
N GLU A 98 -2.89 -16.94 7.55
CA GLU A 98 -3.70 -16.26 8.56
C GLU A 98 -2.80 -15.79 9.71
N ARG A 99 -2.92 -14.53 10.11
CA ARG A 99 -2.06 -13.92 11.12
C ARG A 99 -2.88 -13.43 12.30
N THR A 100 -2.39 -13.72 13.51
CA THR A 100 -2.99 -13.25 14.76
C THR A 100 -1.90 -12.61 15.60
N GLU A 101 -2.02 -11.31 15.87
CA GLU A 101 -1.23 -10.67 16.90
C GLU A 101 -1.79 -11.10 18.27
N ARG A 102 -1.00 -11.78 19.09
CA ARG A 102 -1.40 -12.12 20.47
C ARG A 102 -0.41 -11.51 21.44
N SER A 103 -0.91 -10.63 22.31
CA SER A 103 -0.24 -10.31 23.56
C SER A 103 -0.72 -11.32 24.60
N TYR A 104 0.18 -12.16 25.10
CA TYR A 104 -0.15 -13.04 26.22
C TYR A 104 0.01 -12.25 27.52
N ARG A 105 -1.04 -12.23 28.34
CA ARG A 105 -0.97 -11.79 29.74
C ARG A 105 -1.12 -13.03 30.60
N TRP A 106 0.00 -13.60 31.03
CA TRP A 106 -0.01 -14.68 32.01
C TRP A 106 0.08 -14.05 33.41
N CYS A 107 -1.05 -13.98 34.13
CA CYS A 107 -1.05 -13.60 35.54
C CYS A 107 -1.20 -14.85 36.40
N SER A 108 -0.10 -15.26 37.03
CA SER A 108 -0.10 -16.19 38.15
C SER A 108 0.81 -15.61 39.23
N CYS A 109 0.20 -14.89 40.16
CA CYS A 109 0.73 -14.45 41.46
C CYS A 109 1.43 -13.08 41.54
N ASP A 110 1.12 -12.44 42.67
CA ASP A 110 1.48 -11.09 43.07
C ASP A 110 2.96 -10.94 43.44
N GLU A 111 3.39 -9.69 43.25
CA GLU A 111 4.54 -9.00 43.83
C GLU A 111 5.84 -8.98 43.00
N CYS A 112 6.14 -7.76 42.52
CA CYS A 112 7.32 -7.27 41.79
C CYS A 112 7.31 -7.38 40.26
N CYS A 113 6.37 -6.64 39.67
CA CYS A 113 6.52 -5.81 38.47
C CYS A 113 7.88 -5.89 37.73
N LYS A 114 7.93 -6.71 36.68
CA LYS A 114 8.61 -6.35 35.44
C LYS A 114 7.65 -6.58 34.28
N ASP A 115 6.97 -5.51 33.90
CA ASP A 115 6.18 -5.44 32.69
C ASP A 115 7.13 -5.48 31.47
N GLU A 116 7.66 -6.66 31.14
CA GLU A 116 8.26 -6.93 29.84
C GLU A 116 7.25 -7.73 29.02
N CYS A 117 6.41 -7.01 28.28
CA CYS A 117 5.57 -7.63 27.26
C CYS A 117 6.46 -8.14 26.12
N GLU A 118 6.73 -9.45 26.05
CA GLU A 118 7.30 -10.05 24.85
C GLU A 118 6.27 -9.94 23.71
N LYS A 119 6.47 -8.97 22.82
CA LYS A 119 5.74 -8.88 21.56
C LYS A 119 6.27 -9.95 20.61
N VAL A 120 5.67 -11.13 20.66
CA VAL A 120 5.96 -12.22 19.74
C VAL A 120 5.07 -12.08 18.50
N ILE A 121 5.68 -12.05 17.32
CA ILE A 121 4.95 -12.08 16.04
C ILE A 121 4.78 -13.53 15.65
N VAL A 122 3.54 -13.97 15.44
CA VAL A 122 3.22 -15.34 14.99
C VAL A 122 2.79 -15.31 13.53
N GLU A 123 3.40 -16.15 12.72
CA GLU A 123 3.04 -16.33 11.32
C GLU A 123 2.60 -17.76 11.08
N LYS A 124 1.36 -17.97 10.65
CA LYS A 124 0.85 -19.30 10.32
C LYS A 124 0.99 -19.54 8.82
N PHE A 125 1.58 -20.66 8.45
CA PHE A 125 1.69 -21.15 7.09
C PHE A 125 1.08 -22.55 7.02
N TYR A 126 0.31 -22.83 5.99
CA TYR A 126 -0.17 -24.18 5.74
C TYR A 126 0.71 -24.85 4.69
N ILE A 127 1.33 -25.97 5.03
CA ILE A 127 2.11 -26.80 4.10
C ILE A 127 1.20 -27.92 3.62
N ASN A 128 0.83 -27.88 2.35
CA ASN A 128 0.12 -28.99 1.70
C ASN A 128 1.15 -30.07 1.37
N VAL A 129 1.09 -31.19 2.08
CA VAL A 129 1.81 -32.42 1.72
C VAL A 129 0.78 -33.36 1.12
N HIS A 130 1.20 -34.25 0.21
CA HIS A 130 0.37 -35.14 -0.61
C HIS A 130 -0.86 -35.79 0.05
N ASP A 131 -0.92 -35.91 1.38
CA ASP A 131 -2.07 -36.45 2.11
C ASP A 131 -2.90 -35.44 2.95
N ARG A 132 -2.36 -34.29 3.42
CA ARG A 132 -3.06 -33.30 4.29
C ARG A 132 -2.46 -31.88 4.27
N ASP A 133 -3.28 -30.90 4.65
CA ASP A 133 -2.85 -29.54 4.98
C ASP A 133 -2.36 -29.47 6.44
N HIS A 134 -1.07 -29.19 6.64
CA HIS A 134 -0.50 -29.01 7.99
C HIS A 134 -0.32 -27.53 8.32
N GLU A 135 -0.89 -27.07 9.45
CA GLU A 135 -0.61 -25.72 9.99
C GLU A 135 0.80 -25.69 10.59
N VAL A 136 1.61 -24.71 10.20
CA VAL A 136 2.94 -24.43 10.77
C VAL A 136 2.93 -23.02 11.31
N ARG A 137 3.27 -22.85 12.58
CA ARG A 137 3.35 -21.55 13.25
C ARG A 137 4.81 -21.17 13.43
N CYS A 138 5.24 -20.12 12.74
CA CYS A 138 6.55 -19.51 12.90
C CYS A 138 6.47 -18.40 13.96
N TYR A 139 7.41 -18.39 14.89
CA TYR A 139 7.52 -17.40 15.95
C TYR A 139 8.73 -16.50 15.74
N TYR A 140 8.51 -15.20 15.82
CA TYR A 140 9.56 -14.18 15.73
C TYR A 140 9.61 -13.34 17.01
N ASP A 141 10.83 -13.12 17.50
CA ASP A 141 11.12 -12.39 18.73
C ASP A 141 11.92 -11.10 18.45
N ARG A 142 12.00 -10.25 19.48
CA ARG A 142 12.79 -9.00 19.50
C ARG A 142 12.49 -8.06 18.33
N PRO A 143 11.25 -7.55 18.22
CA PRO A 143 10.92 -6.60 17.17
C PRO A 143 11.66 -5.27 17.37
N ILE A 144 12.50 -4.90 16.40
CA ILE A 144 13.20 -3.62 16.33
C ILE A 144 12.61 -2.81 15.18
N MET A 145 12.03 -1.64 15.48
CA MET A 145 11.41 -0.79 14.48
C MET A 145 12.45 -0.27 13.48
N LEU A 146 12.13 -0.37 12.19
CA LEU A 146 12.98 0.07 11.10
C LEU A 146 12.58 1.47 10.64
N GLY A 147 13.57 2.34 10.47
CA GLY A 147 13.39 3.65 9.83
C GLY A 147 13.40 3.52 8.31
N LEU A 148 12.52 4.26 7.63
CA LEU A 148 12.64 4.40 6.18
C LEU A 148 13.70 5.47 5.87
N ALA A 149 14.81 5.06 5.27
CA ALA A 149 15.83 6.00 4.80
C ALA A 149 15.28 6.83 3.65
N LYS A 150 15.84 8.03 3.45
CA LYS A 150 15.56 8.80 2.23
C LYS A 150 15.91 7.94 1.01
N PRO A 151 15.08 7.93 -0.06
CA PRO A 151 15.32 7.10 -1.22
C PRO A 151 16.67 7.51 -1.85
N MET A 152 17.68 6.69 -1.64
CA MET A 152 18.97 6.82 -2.32
C MET A 152 19.01 5.80 -3.45
N LEU A 153 19.17 6.27 -4.69
CA LEU A 153 19.49 5.40 -5.80
C LEU A 153 20.88 4.81 -5.53
N ARG A 154 20.93 3.51 -5.19
CA ARG A 154 22.16 2.82 -4.81
C ARG A 154 23.21 2.82 -5.94
N ASP A 155 22.74 2.95 -7.19
CA ASP A 155 23.57 3.09 -8.39
C ASP A 155 24.28 4.44 -8.47
N SER A 156 23.74 5.47 -7.82
CA SER A 156 24.39 6.78 -7.68
C SER A 156 25.48 6.77 -6.61
N CYS A 157 25.55 5.74 -5.77
CA CYS A 157 26.63 5.56 -4.80
C CYS A 157 27.82 4.89 -5.48
N LEU A 158 28.97 5.58 -5.50
CA LEU A 158 30.25 5.05 -5.98
C LEU A 158 30.52 3.63 -5.45
N SER A 159 31.15 2.79 -6.27
CA SER A 159 31.46 1.39 -5.92
C SER A 159 32.25 1.23 -4.61
N LYS A 160 32.96 2.28 -4.19
CA LYS A 160 33.72 2.38 -2.94
C LYS A 160 33.03 3.22 -1.84
N CYS A 161 31.72 3.43 -1.89
CA CYS A 161 31.02 4.10 -0.81
C CYS A 161 31.09 3.24 0.47
N ARG A 162 31.80 3.76 1.49
CA ARG A 162 31.91 3.13 2.82
C ARG A 162 30.54 2.87 3.46
N ASN A 163 29.54 3.70 3.14
CA ASN A 163 28.14 3.50 3.53
C ASN A 163 27.50 2.20 3.00
N LYS A 164 28.07 1.53 1.96
CA LYS A 164 27.62 0.19 1.51
C LYS A 164 28.12 -0.95 2.42
N VAL A 165 29.13 -0.68 3.26
CA VAL A 165 29.86 -1.68 4.06
C VAL A 165 29.63 -1.50 5.56
N ILE A 166 29.15 -0.33 5.99
CA ILE A 166 28.82 -0.06 7.40
C ILE A 166 27.58 -0.87 7.78
N LYS A 167 27.78 -1.93 8.57
CA LYS A 167 26.69 -2.73 9.16
C LYS A 167 26.07 -2.08 10.40
N ASP A 168 26.80 -1.14 11.01
CA ASP A 168 26.45 -0.50 12.29
C ASP A 168 25.61 0.78 12.14
N SER A 169 25.09 1.08 10.94
CA SER A 169 24.14 2.18 10.77
C SER A 169 22.84 1.88 11.52
N PRO A 170 22.12 2.91 12.03
CA PRO A 170 20.79 2.72 12.61
C PRO A 170 19.92 1.88 11.66
N TYR A 171 19.05 1.05 12.22
CA TYR A 171 18.26 0.06 11.48
C TYR A 171 17.34 0.73 10.44
N GLU A 172 17.90 1.03 9.29
CA GLU A 172 17.28 1.77 8.20
C GLU A 172 17.12 0.86 6.99
N ILE A 173 15.97 1.01 6.31
CA ILE A 173 15.65 0.30 5.09
C ILE A 173 15.38 1.29 3.96
N ASN A 174 15.73 0.88 2.74
CA ASN A 174 15.46 1.63 1.52
C ASN A 174 14.73 0.74 0.53
N ILE A 175 13.59 1.21 0.01
CA ILE A 175 12.76 0.45 -0.92
C ILE A 175 12.83 1.13 -2.28
N VAL A 176 13.41 0.45 -3.27
CA VAL A 176 13.60 0.98 -4.62
C VAL A 176 13.24 -0.10 -5.63
N ASN A 177 12.38 0.23 -6.59
CA ASN A 177 12.01 -0.62 -7.73
C ASN A 177 11.55 -2.04 -7.34
N GLY A 178 10.73 -2.16 -6.28
CA GLY A 178 10.22 -3.46 -5.81
C GLY A 178 11.25 -4.30 -5.05
N PHE A 179 12.41 -3.74 -4.71
CA PHE A 179 13.41 -4.37 -3.85
C PHE A 179 13.59 -3.57 -2.57
N LEU A 180 13.67 -4.29 -1.46
CA LEU A 180 14.06 -3.76 -0.16
C LEU A 180 15.55 -4.00 0.04
N TYR A 181 16.24 -2.93 0.44
CA TYR A 181 17.64 -2.91 0.78
C TYR A 181 17.79 -2.64 2.27
N ALA A 182 18.56 -3.48 2.94
CA ALA A 182 18.90 -3.33 4.36
C ALA A 182 20.40 -3.56 4.56
N ASN A 183 20.92 -3.03 5.66
CA ASN A 183 22.30 -3.23 6.11
C ASN A 183 22.51 -4.55 6.89
N PHE A 184 21.42 -5.27 7.19
CA PHE A 184 21.42 -6.56 7.88
C PHE A 184 20.80 -7.67 7.03
N ASP A 185 21.09 -8.91 7.39
CA ASP A 185 20.39 -10.10 6.91
C ASP A 185 19.44 -10.60 8.00
N GLY A 186 18.30 -11.14 7.59
CA GLY A 186 17.28 -11.67 8.51
C GLY A 186 15.84 -11.32 8.09
N PRO A 187 14.85 -11.86 8.82
CA PRO A 187 13.44 -11.63 8.53
C PRO A 187 13.03 -10.21 8.93
N ILE A 188 12.35 -9.53 8.00
CA ILE A 188 11.69 -8.25 8.24
C ILE A 188 10.20 -8.47 8.19
N TYR A 189 9.53 -8.24 9.32
CA TYR A 189 8.09 -8.09 9.35
C TYR A 189 7.72 -6.70 8.83
N MET A 190 6.76 -6.61 7.92
CA MET A 190 6.27 -5.35 7.38
C MET A 190 4.75 -5.34 7.26
N GLN A 191 4.17 -4.18 7.54
CA GLN A 191 2.80 -3.84 7.15
C GLN A 191 2.90 -2.82 6.03
N TYR A 192 2.19 -3.06 4.95
CA TYR A 192 2.19 -2.22 3.77
C TYR A 192 0.78 -2.04 3.23
N ARG A 193 0.62 -1.01 2.41
CA ARG A 193 -0.56 -0.78 1.59
C ARG A 193 -0.39 -1.54 0.29
N SER A 194 -1.38 -2.36 -0.06
CA SER A 194 -1.46 -3.02 -1.36
C SER A 194 -2.50 -2.35 -2.23
N LEU A 195 -2.25 -2.28 -3.55
CA LEU A 195 -3.33 -2.00 -4.50
C LEU A 195 -4.34 -3.16 -4.48
N PRO A 196 -5.62 -2.91 -4.82
CA PRO A 196 -6.60 -3.98 -4.96
C PRO A 196 -6.25 -4.86 -6.18
N PHE A 197 -6.05 -6.16 -5.94
CA PHE A 197 -5.75 -7.19 -6.94
C PHE A 197 -6.72 -8.36 -6.79
N ASP A 198 -7.00 -9.09 -7.87
CA ASP A 198 -7.92 -10.24 -7.91
C ASP A 198 -7.30 -11.55 -7.41
N GLY A 199 -6.21 -11.48 -6.64
CA GLY A 199 -5.46 -12.66 -6.20
C GLY A 199 -4.50 -13.24 -7.25
N GLU A 200 -4.75 -13.04 -8.55
CA GLU A 200 -3.93 -13.56 -9.66
C GLU A 200 -2.98 -12.53 -10.30
N SER A 201 -2.55 -11.52 -9.53
CA SER A 201 -1.67 -10.41 -9.97
C SER A 201 -2.26 -9.38 -10.95
N ASN A 202 -3.55 -9.51 -11.32
CA ASN A 202 -4.27 -8.52 -12.12
C ASN A 202 -4.86 -7.40 -11.25
N ILE A 203 -4.60 -6.15 -11.64
CA ILE A 203 -5.10 -4.95 -10.95
C ILE A 203 -6.63 -4.93 -11.06
N ILE A 204 -7.32 -4.59 -9.97
CA ILE A 204 -8.76 -4.36 -9.97
C ILE A 204 -9.03 -2.86 -9.88
N ILE A 205 -9.95 -2.36 -10.70
CA ILE A 205 -10.55 -1.05 -10.49
C ILE A 205 -11.69 -1.23 -9.47
N PRO A 206 -11.61 -0.58 -8.30
CA PRO A 206 -12.63 -0.75 -7.26
C PRO A 206 -13.96 -0.18 -7.73
N ASP A 207 -15.03 -0.93 -7.51
CA ASP A 207 -16.37 -0.48 -7.86
C ASP A 207 -16.91 0.42 -6.73
N THR A 208 -17.19 1.68 -7.07
CA THR A 208 -17.84 2.64 -6.15
C THR A 208 -19.34 2.79 -6.47
N PRO A 209 -20.22 3.07 -5.48
CA PRO A 209 -21.67 3.21 -5.67
C PRO A 209 -22.06 4.23 -6.72
N GLN A 210 -21.29 5.31 -6.89
CA GLN A 210 -21.51 6.31 -7.93
C GLN A 210 -20.64 6.09 -9.17
N GLY A 211 -19.74 5.09 -9.16
CA GLY A 211 -18.86 4.78 -10.28
C GLY A 211 -17.79 5.85 -10.57
N LEU A 212 -17.58 6.84 -9.70
CA LEU A 212 -16.75 8.00 -10.02
C LEU A 212 -15.27 7.64 -10.17
N VAL A 213 -14.80 6.56 -9.52
CA VAL A 213 -13.43 6.07 -9.70
C VAL A 213 -13.23 5.53 -11.11
N LEU A 214 -14.18 4.73 -11.60
CA LEU A 214 -14.18 4.22 -12.97
C LEU A 214 -14.24 5.37 -13.98
N ASP A 215 -15.13 6.33 -13.77
CA ASP A 215 -15.25 7.54 -14.61
C ASP A 215 -13.95 8.35 -14.68
N TYR A 216 -13.22 8.42 -13.57
CA TYR A 216 -11.93 9.08 -13.53
C TYR A 216 -10.86 8.31 -14.29
N VAL A 217 -10.74 7.00 -14.03
CA VAL A 217 -9.76 6.13 -14.72
C VAL A 217 -10.01 6.19 -16.22
N ASP A 218 -11.28 6.12 -16.65
CA ASP A 218 -11.64 6.21 -18.05
C ASP A 218 -11.25 7.55 -18.69
N ASN A 219 -11.51 8.65 -17.99
CA ASN A 219 -11.10 9.97 -18.44
C ASN A 219 -9.57 10.09 -18.59
N PHE A 220 -8.83 9.55 -17.63
CA PHE A 220 -7.36 9.63 -17.61
C PHE A 220 -6.73 8.79 -18.72
N VAL A 221 -7.23 7.57 -18.94
CA VAL A 221 -6.77 6.68 -20.01
C VAL A 221 -7.05 7.32 -21.38
N LYS A 222 -8.27 7.83 -21.60
CA LYS A 222 -8.62 8.54 -22.84
C LYS A 222 -7.76 9.79 -23.06
N MET A 223 -7.48 10.55 -22.00
CA MET A 223 -6.59 11.71 -22.09
C MET A 223 -5.19 11.30 -22.59
N ARG A 224 -4.59 10.25 -22.01
CA ARG A 224 -3.26 9.76 -22.44
C ARG A 224 -3.27 9.18 -23.85
N PHE A 225 -4.31 8.43 -24.19
CA PHE A 225 -4.49 7.90 -25.53
C PHE A 225 -4.53 9.01 -26.61
N PHE A 226 -5.33 10.06 -26.39
CA PHE A 226 -5.39 11.19 -27.33
C PHE A 226 -4.12 12.04 -27.32
N GLU A 227 -3.37 12.06 -26.22
CA GLU A 227 -2.06 12.69 -26.16
C GLU A 227 -1.06 12.00 -27.11
N GLU A 228 -1.01 10.66 -27.09
CA GLU A 228 -0.15 9.88 -27.99
C GLU A 228 -0.57 10.01 -29.46
N LEU A 229 -1.87 9.91 -29.75
CA LEU A 229 -2.39 10.15 -31.10
C LEU A 229 -2.07 11.56 -31.63
N MET A 230 -2.04 12.55 -30.75
CA MET A 230 -1.64 13.92 -31.09
C MET A 230 -0.15 14.00 -31.41
N TYR A 231 0.72 13.35 -30.62
CA TYR A 231 2.16 13.34 -30.90
C TYR A 231 2.51 12.60 -32.19
N ASN A 232 1.80 11.52 -32.50
CA ASN A 232 2.01 10.72 -33.70
C ASN A 232 1.27 11.27 -34.93
N ALA A 233 0.43 12.30 -34.77
CA ALA A 233 -0.40 12.90 -35.82
C ALA A 233 -1.34 11.90 -36.54
N GLU A 234 -1.77 10.85 -35.84
CA GLU A 234 -2.52 9.72 -36.40
C GLU A 234 -4.04 9.98 -36.53
N ALA A 235 -4.54 11.04 -35.88
CA ALA A 235 -5.96 11.35 -35.87
C ALA A 235 -6.25 12.86 -35.97
N GLN A 236 -7.12 13.23 -36.92
CA GLN A 236 -7.69 14.57 -37.01
C GLN A 236 -8.61 14.83 -35.81
N GLY A 237 -8.46 15.98 -35.15
CA GLY A 237 -9.26 16.36 -33.98
C GLY A 237 -8.77 15.80 -32.63
N ALA A 238 -7.67 15.04 -32.61
CA ALA A 238 -7.09 14.51 -31.37
C ALA A 238 -6.74 15.61 -30.36
N ALA A 239 -6.25 16.76 -30.85
CA ALA A 239 -5.90 17.90 -30.00
C ALA A 239 -7.10 18.52 -29.26
N ASP A 240 -8.27 18.53 -29.88
CA ASP A 240 -9.48 19.09 -29.25
C ASP A 240 -10.07 18.12 -28.22
N LEU A 241 -10.03 16.82 -28.50
CA LEU A 241 -10.41 15.77 -27.56
C LEU A 241 -9.47 15.74 -26.36
N PHE A 242 -8.15 15.82 -26.58
CA PHE A 242 -7.17 15.91 -25.50
C PHE A 242 -7.46 17.08 -24.56
N LYS A 243 -7.72 18.28 -25.11
CA LYS A 243 -8.06 19.47 -24.31
C LYS A 243 -9.33 19.25 -23.48
N LEU A 244 -10.36 18.63 -24.04
CA LEU A 244 -11.61 18.35 -23.32
C LEU A 244 -11.37 17.40 -22.13
N TYR A 245 -10.66 16.29 -22.35
CA TYR A 245 -10.37 15.33 -21.28
C TYR A 245 -9.43 15.92 -20.21
N ALA A 246 -8.46 16.73 -20.61
CA ALA A 246 -7.54 17.42 -19.70
C ALA A 246 -8.27 18.42 -18.80
N GLN A 247 -9.26 19.17 -19.33
CA GLN A 247 -10.09 20.08 -18.53
C GLN A 247 -10.93 19.34 -17.48
N GLN A 248 -11.41 18.15 -17.81
CA GLN A 248 -12.25 17.35 -16.92
C GLN A 248 -11.47 16.54 -15.88
N ASP A 249 -10.17 16.27 -16.11
CA ASP A 249 -9.36 15.37 -15.28
C ASP A 249 -9.36 15.78 -13.80
N LEU A 250 -9.08 17.05 -13.52
CA LEU A 250 -9.01 17.57 -12.15
C LEU A 250 -10.37 17.50 -11.43
N VAL A 251 -11.46 17.78 -12.15
CA VAL A 251 -12.82 17.75 -11.59
C VAL A 251 -13.21 16.32 -11.25
N LYS A 252 -13.00 15.38 -12.18
CA LYS A 252 -13.30 13.96 -11.97
C LYS A 252 -12.45 13.35 -10.85
N LEU A 253 -11.16 13.70 -10.78
CA LEU A 253 -10.28 13.28 -9.68
C LEU A 253 -10.80 13.76 -8.33
N LYS A 254 -11.20 15.04 -8.25
CA LYS A 254 -11.72 15.62 -7.01
C LYS A 254 -13.01 14.93 -6.57
N ASN A 255 -13.92 14.66 -7.50
CA ASN A 255 -15.19 14.00 -7.21
C ASN A 255 -14.96 12.57 -6.72
N ALA A 256 -14.13 11.80 -7.43
CA ALA A 256 -13.78 10.43 -7.05
C ALA A 256 -13.09 10.35 -5.67
N LYS A 257 -12.16 11.26 -5.36
CA LYS A 257 -11.55 11.35 -4.01
C LYS A 257 -12.56 11.69 -2.92
N THR A 258 -13.54 12.53 -3.25
CA THR A 258 -14.59 12.90 -2.29
C THR A 258 -15.46 11.68 -1.98
N GLU A 259 -15.87 10.92 -3.00
CA GLU A 259 -16.64 9.70 -2.83
C GLU A 259 -15.93 8.67 -1.94
N LEU A 260 -14.67 8.34 -2.28
CA LEU A 260 -13.88 7.37 -1.52
C LEU A 260 -13.74 7.76 -0.04
N LYS A 261 -13.55 9.04 0.26
CA LYS A 261 -13.48 9.53 1.65
C LYS A 261 -14.81 9.43 2.36
N MET A 262 -15.91 9.70 1.66
CA MET A 262 -17.25 9.63 2.24
C MET A 262 -17.67 8.19 2.56
N MET A 263 -17.23 7.20 1.78
CA MET A 263 -17.46 5.79 2.08
C MET A 263 -16.86 5.34 3.42
N GLY A 264 -15.65 5.80 3.73
CA GLY A 264 -14.95 5.43 4.95
C GLY A 264 -15.42 6.19 6.21
N MET A 265 -16.27 7.20 6.06
CA MET A 265 -16.72 8.03 7.17
C MET A 265 -17.97 7.47 7.83
N THR A 266 -17.83 7.03 9.09
CA THR A 266 -18.97 6.79 9.98
C THR A 266 -19.57 8.12 10.46
N LEU A 267 -20.84 8.13 10.87
CA LEU A 267 -21.50 9.33 11.44
C LEU A 267 -20.68 9.96 12.57
N LYS A 268 -20.05 9.16 13.44
CA LYS A 268 -19.12 9.66 14.47
C LYS A 268 -17.90 10.36 13.87
N GLY A 269 -17.31 9.80 12.82
CA GLY A 269 -16.19 10.38 12.08
C GLY A 269 -16.52 11.70 11.36
N MET A 270 -17.80 11.94 11.02
CA MET A 270 -18.25 13.26 10.52
C MET A 270 -18.37 14.31 11.63
N TYR A 271 -18.87 13.94 12.81
CA TYR A 271 -19.08 14.87 13.91
C TYR A 271 -17.79 15.22 14.67
N GLU A 272 -16.78 14.34 14.70
CA GLU A 272 -15.52 14.58 15.39
C GLU A 272 -14.71 15.78 14.84
N PRO A 273 -14.48 15.93 13.52
CA PRO A 273 -13.84 17.11 12.95
C PRO A 273 -14.64 18.39 13.19
N LEU A 274 -15.97 18.31 13.12
CA LEU A 274 -16.86 19.43 13.42
C LEU A 274 -16.79 19.83 14.89
N ARG A 275 -16.72 18.85 15.80
CA ARG A 275 -16.51 19.09 17.24
C ARG A 275 -15.13 19.68 17.53
N ARG A 276 -14.07 19.19 16.90
CA ARG A 276 -12.71 19.75 17.03
C ARG A 276 -12.65 21.19 16.53
N ARG A 277 -13.19 21.48 15.34
CA ARG A 277 -13.31 22.86 14.84
C ARG A 277 -14.13 23.73 15.78
N ARG A 278 -15.27 23.23 16.30
CA ARG A 278 -16.09 23.97 17.26
C ARG A 278 -15.32 24.28 18.54
N ALA A 279 -14.56 23.33 19.06
CA ALA A 279 -13.69 23.53 20.23
C ALA A 279 -12.58 24.56 19.94
N GLU A 280 -11.95 24.52 18.76
CA GLU A 280 -10.98 25.53 18.33
C GLU A 280 -11.63 26.93 18.25
N PHE A 281 -12.82 27.04 17.62
CA PHE A 281 -13.57 28.29 17.57
C PHE A 281 -14.00 28.80 18.95
N GLU A 282 -14.33 27.90 19.89
CA GLU A 282 -14.64 28.27 21.28
C GLU A 282 -13.43 28.87 22.00
N ILE A 283 -12.19 28.43 21.71
CA ILE A 283 -10.97 29.03 22.26
C ILE A 283 -10.85 30.50 21.80
N TYR A 284 -11.05 30.76 20.50
CA TYR A 284 -11.02 32.12 19.96
C TYR A 284 -12.17 32.98 20.48
N ALA A 285 -13.38 32.43 20.61
CA ALA A 285 -14.54 33.14 21.14
C ALA A 285 -14.37 33.51 22.63
N LYS A 286 -13.71 32.67 23.43
CA LYS A 286 -13.39 32.96 24.84
C LYS A 286 -12.23 33.94 25.00
N ALA A 287 -11.30 33.98 24.04
CA ALA A 287 -10.18 34.91 24.04
C ALA A 287 -10.58 36.35 23.65
N TYR A 288 -11.59 36.50 22.78
CA TYR A 288 -12.07 37.80 22.31
C TYR A 288 -12.45 38.82 23.42
N PRO A 289 -13.22 38.46 24.46
CA PRO A 289 -13.56 39.40 25.54
C PRO A 289 -12.37 39.78 26.42
N VAL A 290 -11.29 38.98 26.44
CA VAL A 290 -10.08 39.29 27.20
C VAL A 290 -9.23 40.33 26.47
N ILE A 291 -9.11 40.22 25.15
CA ILE A 291 -8.36 41.16 24.31
C ILE A 291 -9.04 42.54 24.28
N ASP A 292 -10.37 42.59 24.21
CA ASP A 292 -11.13 43.86 24.20
C ASP A 292 -11.04 44.61 25.54
N ASN A 293 -10.84 43.89 26.65
CA ASN A 293 -10.59 44.51 27.96
C ASN A 293 -9.15 45.01 28.10
N ILE A 294 -8.17 44.34 27.47
CA ILE A 294 -6.77 44.79 27.47
C ILE A 294 -6.58 46.02 26.57
N LEU A 295 -7.27 46.08 25.42
CA LEU A 295 -7.23 47.23 24.51
C LEU A 295 -7.91 48.49 25.07
N LYS A 296 -8.85 48.35 26.02
CA LYS A 296 -9.47 49.49 26.72
C LYS A 296 -8.64 50.01 27.91
N LEU A 297 -7.56 49.31 28.26
CA LEU A 297 -6.66 49.66 29.36
C LEU A 297 -5.34 50.31 28.87
N VAL A 298 -5.15 50.42 27.55
CA VAL A 298 -4.05 51.17 26.90
C VAL A 298 -4.60 52.47 26.34
#